data_AF-A0A6F8T186-F1
#
_entry.id   AF-A0A6F8T186-F1
#
_cell.length_a   1.000
_cell.length_b   1.000
_cell.length_c   1.000
_cell.angle_alpha   90.00
_cell.angle_beta   90.00
_cell.angle_gamma   90.00
#
_symmetry.space_group_name_H-M   'P 1'
#
loop_
_entity.id
_entity.type
_entity.pdbx_description
1 polymer ?
#
loop_
_entity_poly.entity_id
_entity_poly.type
_entity_poly.pdbx_seq_one_letter_code
_entity_poly.pdbx_strand_id
1 'polypeptide(L)'
;MTGISKRGDKYLRTLLIHGARSALSFTKHKDDPYGNWLIAKKESLTFNKAAVALANKNARIIWSLLKTGDEFNRDKKMVAA
;
A
#
# COMPACT_ATOMS: atom_id res chain seq x y z
N MET A 1 -12.31 -3.08 -9.71
CA MET A 1 -12.47 -1.71 -9.16
C MET A 1 -11.14 -0.98 -9.24
N THR A 2 -11.09 0.15 -9.92
CA THR A 2 -9.86 0.91 -10.17
C THR A 2 -9.31 1.45 -8.85
N GLY A 3 -8.11 1.02 -8.46
CA GLY A 3 -7.41 1.54 -7.28
C GLY A 3 -7.21 3.06 -7.37
N ILE A 4 -7.04 3.72 -6.21
CA ILE A 4 -6.91 5.18 -5.98
C ILE A 4 -6.92 6.01 -7.28
N SER A 5 -8.08 6.13 -7.93
CA SER A 5 -8.21 6.81 -9.22
C SER A 5 -8.61 8.26 -8.97
N LYS A 6 -8.32 9.21 -9.87
CA LYS A 6 -8.74 10.62 -9.72
C LYS A 6 -10.27 10.80 -9.53
N ARG A 7 -11.08 9.79 -9.90
CA ARG A 7 -12.54 9.79 -9.77
C ARG A 7 -13.06 9.35 -8.38
N GLY A 8 -12.20 8.87 -7.49
CA GLY A 8 -12.56 8.56 -6.09
C GLY A 8 -12.39 9.75 -5.14
N ASP A 9 -12.73 9.56 -3.87
CA ASP A 9 -12.63 10.59 -2.82
C ASP A 9 -11.20 11.17 -2.69
N LYS A 10 -11.09 12.51 -2.78
CA LYS A 10 -9.81 13.23 -2.75
C LYS A 10 -9.18 13.24 -1.37
N TYR A 11 -9.99 13.33 -0.32
CA TYR A 11 -9.52 13.37 1.06
C TYR A 11 -8.95 12.02 1.47
N LEU A 12 -9.66 10.92 1.19
CA LEU A 12 -9.21 9.56 1.45
C LEU A 12 -7.92 9.23 0.70
N ARG A 13 -7.83 9.62 -0.58
CA ARG A 13 -6.57 9.50 -1.36
C ARG A 13 -5.42 10.23 -0.67
N THR A 14 -5.68 11.43 -0.16
CA THR A 14 -4.66 12.26 0.50
C THR A 14 -4.18 11.60 1.80
N LEU A 15 -5.10 11.12 2.64
CA LEU A 15 -4.77 10.38 3.86
C LEU A 15 -3.98 9.10 3.59
N LEU A 16 -4.39 8.30 2.60
CA LEU A 16 -3.68 7.07 2.24
C LEU A 16 -2.26 7.35 1.75
N ILE A 17 -2.06 8.40 0.94
CA ILE A 17 -0.72 8.79 0.47
C ILE A 17 0.12 9.33 1.62
N HIS A 18 -0.44 10.14 2.51
CA HIS A 18 0.29 10.68 3.65
C HIS A 18 0.74 9.57 4.61
N GLY A 19 -0.15 8.64 4.95
CA GLY A 19 0.19 7.46 5.74
C GLY A 19 1.24 6.58 5.06
N ALA A 20 1.15 6.40 3.74
CA ALA A 20 2.15 5.67 2.98
C ALA A 20 3.55 6.34 3.02
N ARG A 21 3.62 7.68 2.96
CA ARG A 21 4.90 8.41 3.12
C ARG A 21 5.50 8.14 4.49
N SER A 22 4.70 8.24 5.55
CA SER A 22 5.16 7.96 6.91
C SER A 22 5.67 6.52 7.03
N ALA A 23 4.92 5.54 6.55
CA ALA A 23 5.35 4.14 6.55
C ALA A 23 6.64 3.89 5.77
N LEU A 24 6.83 4.56 4.62
CA LEU A 24 8.05 4.50 3.80
C LEU A 24 9.27 5.14 4.46
N SER A 25 9.06 6.22 5.22
CA SER A 25 10.13 6.88 5.96
C SER A 25 10.62 6.02 7.13
N PHE A 26 9.71 5.28 7.78
CA PHE A 26 10.02 4.40 8.90
C PHE A 26 10.47 2.99 8.50
N THR A 27 10.52 2.68 7.21
CA THR A 27 10.94 1.34 6.76
C THR A 27 12.42 1.16 7.01
N LYS A 28 12.75 0.38 8.04
CA LYS A 28 14.11 -0.13 8.30
C LYS A 28 14.28 -1.49 7.63
N HIS A 29 15.52 -1.87 7.35
CA HIS A 29 15.87 -3.22 6.87
C HIS A 29 15.25 -4.25 7.81
N LYS A 30 14.20 -4.90 7.34
CA LYS A 30 13.45 -5.92 8.04
C LYS A 30 13.36 -7.10 7.09
N ASP A 31 13.82 -8.27 7.53
CA ASP A 31 13.80 -9.54 6.80
C ASP A 31 12.36 -10.10 6.67
N ASP A 32 11.47 -9.29 6.12
CA ASP A 32 10.10 -9.67 5.76
C ASP A 32 9.92 -9.45 4.25
N PRO A 33 9.34 -10.40 3.51
CA PRO A 33 8.94 -10.20 2.11
C PRO A 33 8.26 -8.86 1.82
N TYR A 34 7.42 -8.36 2.74
CA TYR A 34 6.78 -7.04 2.59
C TYR A 34 7.77 -5.89 2.69
N GLY A 35 8.71 -5.96 3.65
CA GLY A 35 9.77 -4.97 3.84
C GLY A 35 10.70 -4.93 2.62
N ASN A 36 11.10 -6.10 2.12
CA ASN A 36 11.93 -6.23 0.92
C ASN A 36 11.24 -5.65 -0.32
N TRP A 37 9.94 -5.92 -0.51
CA TRP A 37 9.17 -5.30 -1.59
C TRP A 37 9.16 -3.77 -1.48
N LEU A 38 9.06 -3.24 -0.26
CA LEU A 38 9.04 -1.80 -0.02
C LEU A 38 10.39 -1.14 -0.31
N ILE A 39 11.49 -1.79 0.13
CA ILE A 39 12.86 -1.35 -0.17
C ILE A 39 13.11 -1.36 -1.67
N ALA A 40 12.79 -2.46 -2.36
CA ALA A 40 12.93 -2.55 -3.81
C ALA A 40 12.11 -1.47 -4.55
N LYS A 41 10.91 -1.12 -4.06
CA LYS A 41 10.12 -0.02 -4.62
C LYS A 41 10.72 1.36 -4.34
N LYS A 42 11.34 1.55 -3.19
CA LYS A 42 12.05 2.79 -2.84
C LYS A 42 13.32 2.99 -3.67
N GLU A 43 14.01 1.91 -4.02
CA GLU A 43 15.21 1.94 -4.86
C GLU A 43 14.88 2.13 -6.35
N SER A 44 13.81 1.49 -6.84
CA SER A 44 13.42 1.55 -8.26
C SER A 44 12.62 2.81 -8.64
N LEU A 45 12.09 3.57 -7.67
CA LEU A 45 11.21 4.72 -7.91
C LEU A 45 11.61 5.92 -7.07
N THR A 46 11.22 7.11 -7.51
CA THR A 46 11.29 8.30 -6.65
C THR A 46 10.37 8.15 -5.44
N PHE A 47 10.72 8.77 -4.31
CA PHE A 47 10.00 8.63 -3.04
C PHE A 47 8.48 8.83 -3.16
N ASN A 48 8.05 9.86 -3.90
CA ASN A 48 6.63 10.14 -4.13
C ASN A 48 5.92 9.03 -4.92
N LYS A 49 6.59 8.47 -5.94
CA LYS A 49 6.06 7.36 -6.74
C LYS A 49 5.95 6.09 -5.90
N ALA A 50 6.95 5.81 -5.06
CA ALA A 50 6.90 4.70 -4.10
C ALA A 50 5.74 4.86 -3.11
N ALA A 51 5.51 6.07 -2.59
CA ALA A 51 4.39 6.36 -1.68
C ALA A 51 3.02 6.13 -2.34
N VAL A 52 2.85 6.58 -3.59
CA VAL A 52 1.61 6.33 -4.34
C VAL A 52 1.41 4.84 -4.61
N ALA A 53 2.47 4.11 -4.96
CA ALA A 53 2.40 2.66 -5.18
C ALA A 53 1.99 1.91 -3.90
N LEU A 54 2.57 2.28 -2.76
CA LEU A 54 2.21 1.74 -1.45
C LEU A 54 0.75 2.05 -1.10
N ALA A 55 0.32 3.31 -1.25
CA ALA A 55 -1.06 3.71 -0.99
C ALA A 55 -2.05 2.91 -1.86
N ASN A 56 -1.73 2.68 -3.14
CA ASN A 56 -2.54 1.88 -4.04
C ASN A 56 -2.62 0.41 -3.61
N LYS A 57 -1.51 -0.18 -3.16
CA LYS A 57 -1.50 -1.55 -2.60
C LYS A 57 -2.39 -1.64 -1.36
N ASN A 58 -2.27 -0.69 -0.44
CA ASN A 58 -3.09 -0.63 0.78
C ASN A 58 -4.58 -0.48 0.45
N ALA A 59 -4.93 0.38 -0.51
CA ALA A 59 -6.32 0.55 -0.93
C ALA A 59 -6.93 -0.75 -1.48
N ARG A 60 -6.15 -1.56 -2.22
CA ARG A 60 -6.61 -2.87 -2.72
C ARG A 60 -6.82 -3.88 -1.59
N ILE A 61 -5.93 -3.89 -0.60
CA ILE A 61 -6.08 -4.74 0.60
C ILE A 61 -7.33 -4.34 1.36
N ILE A 62 -7.47 -3.06 1.71
CA ILE A 62 -8.64 -2.52 2.42
C ILE A 62 -9.93 -2.86 1.67
N TRP A 63 -9.96 -2.66 0.35
CA TRP A 63 -11.13 -3.00 -0.45
C TRP A 63 -11.46 -4.49 -0.39
N SER A 64 -10.46 -5.38 -0.46
CA SER A 64 -10.68 -6.82 -0.33
C SER A 64 -11.28 -7.17 1.02
N LEU A 65 -10.72 -6.64 2.11
CA LEU A 65 -11.19 -6.88 3.47
C LEU A 65 -12.62 -6.38 3.67
N LEU A 66 -12.93 -5.16 3.21
CA LEU A 66 -14.28 -4.60 3.27
C LEU A 66 -15.29 -5.42 2.46
N LYS A 67 -14.85 -6.00 1.33
CA LYS A 67 -15.72 -6.82 0.48
C LYS A 67 -15.96 -8.21 1.09
N THR A 68 -14.96 -8.84 1.69
CA THR A 68 -15.07 -10.19 2.24
C THR A 68 -15.56 -10.21 3.69
N GLY A 69 -15.46 -9.09 4.41
CA GLY A 69 -15.67 -9.04 5.86
C GLY A 69 -14.51 -9.65 6.66
N ASP A 70 -13.39 -9.98 6.00
CA ASP A 70 -12.23 -10.57 6.66
C ASP A 70 -11.47 -9.53 7.49
N GLU A 71 -10.82 -10.00 8.55
CA GLU A 71 -9.84 -9.23 9.29
C GLU A 71 -8.50 -9.15 8.56
N PHE A 72 -7.76 -8.06 8.79
CA PHE A 72 -6.42 -7.91 8.24
C PHE A 72 -5.48 -8.97 8.81
N ASN A 73 -4.90 -9.78 7.93
CA ASN A 73 -3.87 -10.76 8.28
C ASN A 73 -2.63 -10.51 7.41
N ARG A 74 -1.51 -10.23 8.07
CA ARG A 74 -0.22 -9.90 7.42
C ARG A 74 0.36 -11.07 6.63
N ASP A 75 0.14 -12.29 7.08
CA ASP A 75 0.70 -13.52 6.51
C ASP A 75 -0.17 -14.10 5.39
N LYS A 76 -1.39 -13.57 5.20
CA LYS A 76 -2.27 -13.91 4.08
C LYS A 76 -1.60 -13.43 2.80
N LYS A 77 -0.87 -14.33 2.11
CA LYS A 77 -0.29 -14.05 0.80
C LYS A 77 -1.38 -13.44 -0.07
N MET A 78 -1.09 -12.32 -0.73
CA MET A 78 -1.99 -11.77 -1.75
C MET A 78 -2.13 -12.83 -2.83
N VAL A 79 -3.18 -13.65 -2.73
CA VAL A 79 -3.53 -14.65 -3.72
C VAL A 79 -3.88 -13.87 -4.98
N ALA A 80 -2.95 -13.84 -5.92
CA ALA A 80 -3.20 -13.28 -7.24
C ALA A 80 -4.23 -14.18 -7.91
N ALA A 81 -5.44 -13.63 -8.09
CA ALA A 81 -6.38 -14.11 -9.10
C ALA A 81 -5.95 -13.57 -10.48
#